data_AF-A0A0S8K3L9-F1
#
_entry.id   AF-A0A0S8K3L9-F1
#
_cell.length_a   1.000
_cell.length_b   1.000
_cell.length_c   1.000
_cell.angle_alpha   90.00
_cell.angle_beta   90.00
_cell.angle_gamma   90.00
#
_symmetry.space_group_name_H-M   'P 1'
#
loop_
_entity.id
_entity.type
_entity.pdbx_description
1 polymer ?
#
loop_
_entity_poly.entity_id
_entity_poly.type
_entity_poly.pdbx_seq_one_letter_code
_entity_poly.pdbx_strand_id
1 'polypeptide(L)'
;MKRRDFIKVSSAAGIAGLVGPGYTALANSASSGSDGFDLHPFIKEHPEAVFINLTSVEEKNDAKPIYDAAYKLASEMFIKTTNGKGYSNSTKVNCKPNWTCNGRPDLDSESRLGITTDLNFIEGYLNGVKNTGPQQYYLRECACPYRWEANGYTGMAERNNFDLRDLSSKDYWDLGPDDLVFKEINGVVFKKAGYMAPMNAPDTFLINIAKFKAHQMGITGAIKNLQGITGRKFHMFCGGHFDIFRSYDKRYHQFFQPDYMTHIRELHKKHIQDGIPRWDTLMDRPPHGGGLFMEQWVQRMLDSYSVTPTGINIVEGIYGLDGNGFGSGPHDGEGRTYMSNNVIFGKDAFRVDIITHWLAGHEPGNFGLFHIGIERGLSDVLDPFDIPVYLWKDGKAKKVKLDSLKRTPLLTGYLRKNNDGHDEDKYHLCDEPFDYSSWKTSGKVVRHDEPSIRALGTDANDKVVMEVSVPEKGDVYVDILNRHGELVWRMEADGLEPGKHQVVWDGFSQPGLYDIYVKGMGWDAEREMVIYT
;
A
#
# COMPACT_ATOMS: atom_id res chain seq x y z
N MET A 1 27.11 16.83 32.26
CA MET A 1 28.48 16.86 31.67
C MET A 1 28.65 18.18 30.94
N LYS A 2 29.80 18.88 31.02
CA LYS A 2 29.98 20.18 30.36
C LYS A 2 30.29 19.98 28.86
N ARG A 3 29.73 20.82 27.99
CA ARG A 3 29.84 20.77 26.51
C ARG A 3 31.28 20.63 25.96
N ARG A 4 32.28 21.06 26.73
CA ARG A 4 33.71 20.99 26.36
C ARG A 4 34.34 19.62 26.62
N ASP A 5 33.80 18.82 27.53
CA ASP A 5 34.30 17.48 27.81
C ASP A 5 33.79 16.47 26.76
N PHE A 6 32.60 16.71 26.20
CA PHE A 6 32.00 15.89 25.13
C PHE A 6 32.80 15.95 23.82
N ILE A 7 33.25 17.13 23.39
CA ILE A 7 34.03 17.31 22.15
C ILE A 7 35.38 16.56 22.22
N LYS A 8 35.97 16.42 23.41
CA LYS A 8 37.22 15.66 23.60
C LYS A 8 37.02 14.15 23.48
N VAL A 9 35.85 13.63 23.90
CA VAL A 9 35.52 12.21 23.76
C VAL A 9 35.24 11.86 22.29
N SER A 10 34.53 12.73 21.55
CA SER A 10 34.25 12.53 20.12
C SER A 10 35.50 12.55 19.24
N SER A 11 36.54 13.30 19.62
CA SER A 11 37.80 13.35 18.88
C SER A 11 38.77 12.21 19.23
N ALA A 12 38.63 11.59 20.40
CA ALA A 12 39.41 10.39 20.78
C ALA A 12 38.84 9.10 20.17
N ALA A 13 37.51 8.99 20.00
CA ALA A 13 36.87 7.83 19.37
C ALA A 13 37.21 7.68 17.88
N GLY A 14 37.59 8.77 17.20
CA GLY A 14 37.91 8.76 15.76
C GLY A 14 39.25 8.10 15.39
N ILE A 15 40.13 7.77 16.35
CA ILE A 15 41.47 7.23 16.07
C ILE A 15 41.65 5.77 16.56
N ALA A 16 40.76 5.26 17.43
CA ALA A 16 40.92 3.93 18.04
C ALA A 16 40.00 2.82 17.47
N GLY A 17 39.17 3.10 16.47
CA GLY A 17 38.12 2.18 15.98
C GLY A 17 38.51 1.29 14.79
N LEU A 18 39.68 0.62 14.82
CA LEU A 18 40.09 -0.29 13.74
C LEU A 18 39.97 -1.79 14.02
N VAL A 19 39.43 -2.23 15.16
CA VAL A 19 39.15 -3.67 15.43
C VAL A 19 37.97 -3.85 16.39
N GLY A 20 36.75 -4.14 15.90
CA GLY A 20 35.55 -4.43 16.72
C GLY A 20 34.22 -4.10 16.02
N PRO A 21 33.08 -4.72 16.39
CA PRO A 21 31.86 -4.77 15.58
C PRO A 21 31.21 -3.40 15.38
N GLY A 22 30.57 -3.23 14.22
CA GLY A 22 30.21 -1.94 13.63
C GLY A 22 29.35 -1.03 14.50
N TYR A 23 29.96 0.08 14.92
CA TYR A 23 29.24 1.22 15.48
C TYR A 23 28.16 1.71 14.52
N THR A 24 26.91 1.69 14.97
CA THR A 24 25.79 2.29 14.22
C THR A 24 25.58 3.67 14.78
N ALA A 25 26.39 4.63 14.32
CA ALA A 25 26.18 6.01 14.67
C ALA A 25 24.87 6.48 14.04
N LEU A 26 23.87 6.86 14.86
CA LEU A 26 22.77 7.71 14.42
C LEU A 26 23.34 9.12 14.16
N ALA A 27 24.17 9.28 13.13
CA ALA A 27 24.80 10.56 12.85
C ALA A 27 23.71 11.59 12.50
N ASN A 28 23.42 12.50 13.43
CA ASN A 28 23.01 13.85 13.12
C ASN A 28 24.30 14.67 13.01
N SER A 29 24.94 14.58 11.85
CA SER A 29 25.80 15.67 11.41
C SER A 29 24.87 16.88 11.22
N ALA A 30 25.10 17.94 11.99
CA ALA A 30 24.53 19.24 11.75
C ALA A 30 25.11 19.80 10.43
N SER A 31 24.64 19.28 9.30
CA SER A 31 24.61 20.01 8.06
C SER A 31 23.35 20.87 8.08
N SER A 32 23.40 22.06 7.50
CA SER A 32 22.24 22.91 7.26
C SER A 32 21.30 22.28 6.21
N GLY A 33 20.80 21.08 6.47
CA GLY A 33 19.90 20.35 5.59
C GLY A 33 18.47 20.84 5.77
N SER A 34 17.75 21.00 4.66
CA SER A 34 16.34 21.36 4.64
C SER A 34 15.49 20.38 5.44
N ASP A 35 14.46 20.90 6.13
CA ASP A 35 13.42 20.09 6.75
C ASP A 35 12.70 19.22 5.71
N GLY A 36 12.28 18.05 6.14
CA GLY A 36 11.65 17.05 5.30
C GLY A 36 10.60 16.23 6.03
N PHE A 37 10.13 15.20 5.34
CA PHE A 37 9.24 14.20 5.88
C PHE A 37 9.62 12.80 5.39
N ASP A 38 9.18 11.77 6.11
CA ASP A 38 9.30 10.39 5.68
C ASP A 38 8.20 9.53 6.32
N LEU A 39 8.12 8.27 5.95
CA LEU A 39 7.33 7.28 6.67
C LEU A 39 7.98 6.94 8.01
N HIS A 40 7.14 6.52 8.96
CA HIS A 40 7.57 5.98 10.25
C HIS A 40 8.65 4.91 10.04
N PRO A 41 9.76 4.90 10.81
CA PRO A 41 10.93 4.09 10.49
C PRO A 41 10.63 2.61 10.34
N PHE A 42 9.75 2.06 11.18
CA PHE A 42 9.33 0.67 11.08
C PHE A 42 8.56 0.37 9.77
N ILE A 43 7.66 1.26 9.33
CA ILE A 43 6.96 1.09 8.03
C ILE A 43 7.96 1.17 6.88
N LYS A 44 8.90 2.12 6.96
CA LYS A 44 9.91 2.36 5.92
C LYS A 44 10.81 1.15 5.70
N GLU A 45 11.28 0.54 6.80
CA GLU A 45 12.26 -0.55 6.83
C GLU A 45 11.64 -1.93 6.59
N HIS A 46 10.31 -2.04 6.63
CA HIS A 46 9.56 -3.28 6.38
C HIS A 46 8.66 -3.21 5.15
N PRO A 47 9.22 -3.06 3.92
CA PRO A 47 8.42 -3.09 2.71
C PRO A 47 7.68 -4.42 2.49
N GLU A 48 8.14 -5.50 3.11
CA GLU A 48 7.52 -6.83 3.10
C GLU A 48 6.29 -6.97 3.98
N ALA A 49 6.03 -6.00 4.88
CA ALA A 49 4.98 -6.09 5.88
C ALA A 49 3.68 -5.40 5.43
N VAL A 50 2.57 -5.89 6.00
CA VAL A 50 1.25 -5.24 5.92
C VAL A 50 0.79 -4.88 7.32
N PHE A 51 0.23 -3.68 7.44
CA PHE A 51 -0.24 -3.11 8.67
C PHE A 51 -1.76 -2.92 8.62
N ILE A 52 -2.43 -3.21 9.73
CA ILE A 52 -3.87 -3.08 9.88
C ILE A 52 -4.14 -2.09 11.01
N ASN A 53 -4.74 -0.94 10.70
CA ASN A 53 -5.29 -0.05 11.69
C ASN A 53 -6.79 -0.36 11.86
N LEU A 54 -7.17 -0.76 13.07
CA LEU A 54 -8.58 -0.99 13.42
C LEU A 54 -9.22 0.32 13.84
N THR A 55 -10.34 0.67 13.21
CA THR A 55 -11.14 1.85 13.57
C THR A 55 -12.32 1.48 14.44
N SER A 56 -12.96 2.48 15.05
CA SER A 56 -14.16 2.31 15.86
C SER A 56 -15.29 3.22 15.37
N VAL A 57 -15.34 3.47 14.05
CA VAL A 57 -16.41 4.25 13.46
C VAL A 57 -17.68 3.40 13.49
N GLU A 58 -18.76 3.97 14.00
CA GLU A 58 -20.03 3.27 14.22
C GLU A 58 -20.84 3.20 12.94
N GLU A 59 -20.95 4.32 12.22
CA GLU A 59 -21.76 4.42 11.01
C GLU A 59 -20.96 4.94 9.80
N LYS A 60 -21.32 4.50 8.59
CA LYS A 60 -20.65 4.90 7.35
C LYS A 60 -20.82 6.39 6.99
N ASN A 61 -21.75 7.08 7.64
CA ASN A 61 -22.06 8.51 7.44
C ASN A 61 -21.42 9.41 8.51
N ASP A 62 -20.67 8.84 9.48
CA ASP A 62 -20.02 9.56 10.57
C ASP A 62 -18.78 10.34 10.09
N ALA A 63 -19.03 11.48 9.45
CA ALA A 63 -18.00 12.29 8.81
C ALA A 63 -16.82 12.64 9.74
N LYS A 64 -17.11 13.08 10.97
CA LYS A 64 -16.06 13.48 11.92
C LYS A 64 -15.24 12.28 12.42
N PRO A 65 -15.84 11.18 12.93
CA PRO A 65 -15.08 9.98 13.28
C PRO A 65 -14.22 9.42 12.14
N ILE A 66 -14.73 9.42 10.90
CA ILE A 66 -13.97 8.99 9.71
C ILE A 66 -12.76 9.90 9.49
N TYR A 67 -12.96 11.22 9.52
CA TYR A 67 -11.90 12.21 9.38
C TYR A 67 -10.82 12.03 10.47
N ASP A 68 -11.24 11.98 11.73
CA ASP A 68 -10.34 11.90 12.89
C ASP A 68 -9.50 10.62 12.85
N ALA A 69 -10.10 9.49 12.48
CA ALA A 69 -9.39 8.21 12.33
C ALA A 69 -8.31 8.29 11.25
N ALA A 70 -8.64 8.86 10.08
CA ALA A 70 -7.71 9.02 8.96
C ALA A 70 -6.57 9.99 9.29
N TYR A 71 -6.90 11.11 9.93
CA TYR A 71 -5.94 12.12 10.35
C TYR A 71 -4.96 11.59 11.40
N LYS A 72 -5.47 10.87 12.41
CA LYS A 72 -4.66 10.23 13.44
C LYS A 72 -3.70 9.22 12.83
N LEU A 73 -4.21 8.34 11.96
CA LEU A 73 -3.39 7.35 11.27
C LEU A 73 -2.26 8.00 10.47
N ALA A 74 -2.56 9.02 9.65
CA ALA A 74 -1.54 9.72 8.88
C ALA A 74 -0.50 10.41 9.76
N SER A 75 -0.92 11.01 10.88
CA SER A 75 0.00 11.67 11.84
C SER A 75 0.92 10.68 12.57
N GLU A 76 0.53 9.40 12.67
CA GLU A 76 1.37 8.34 13.21
C GLU A 76 2.31 7.74 12.14
N MET A 77 1.83 7.66 10.89
CA MET A 77 2.56 7.05 9.77
C MET A 77 3.63 7.94 9.15
N PHE A 78 3.47 9.25 9.21
CA PHE A 78 4.42 10.20 8.66
C PHE A 78 5.14 10.95 9.77
N ILE A 79 6.45 11.13 9.60
CA ILE A 79 7.32 11.81 10.56
C ILE A 79 7.99 13.00 9.92
N LYS A 80 8.41 13.95 10.75
CA LYS A 80 9.31 15.04 10.35
C LYS A 80 10.73 14.50 10.29
N THR A 81 11.49 14.95 9.31
CA THR A 81 12.91 14.63 9.18
C THR A 81 13.74 15.90 9.05
N THR A 82 14.99 15.85 9.47
CA THR A 82 15.93 16.97 9.39
C THR A 82 17.24 16.52 8.74
N ASN A 83 18.12 17.47 8.43
CA ASN A 83 19.46 17.21 7.89
C ASN A 83 19.47 16.44 6.55
N GLY A 84 18.42 16.63 5.73
CA GLY A 84 18.29 15.97 4.43
C GLY A 84 18.01 14.47 4.47
N LYS A 85 17.62 13.92 5.63
CA LYS A 85 17.09 12.56 5.74
C LYS A 85 15.65 12.54 5.21
N GLY A 86 15.27 11.53 4.43
CA GLY A 86 13.90 11.41 3.90
C GLY A 86 13.63 12.28 2.67
N TYR A 87 12.36 12.62 2.44
CA TYR A 87 11.90 13.47 1.35
C TYR A 87 11.93 14.94 1.75
N SER A 88 12.20 15.83 0.80
CA SER A 88 12.15 17.27 1.04
C SER A 88 10.70 17.72 1.24
N ASN A 89 10.46 18.75 2.05
CA ASN A 89 9.13 19.38 2.12
C ASN A 89 8.67 20.02 0.79
N SER A 90 9.59 20.17 -0.18
CA SER A 90 9.27 20.54 -1.56
C SER A 90 8.81 19.39 -2.46
N THR A 91 8.98 18.13 -2.03
CA THR A 91 8.54 16.95 -2.78
C THR A 91 7.04 17.02 -3.01
N LYS A 92 6.60 16.72 -4.25
CA LYS A 92 5.18 16.75 -4.61
C LYS A 92 4.49 15.49 -4.11
N VAL A 93 3.44 15.66 -3.32
CA VAL A 93 2.61 14.54 -2.86
C VAL A 93 1.50 14.30 -3.89
N ASN A 94 1.59 13.16 -4.56
CA ASN A 94 0.51 12.68 -5.42
C ASN A 94 -0.46 11.85 -4.57
N CYS A 95 -1.76 12.08 -4.70
CA CYS A 95 -2.78 11.24 -4.09
C CYS A 95 -3.67 10.62 -5.17
N LYS A 96 -3.80 9.30 -5.12
CA LYS A 96 -4.76 8.54 -5.93
C LYS A 96 -5.86 7.97 -5.03
N PRO A 97 -6.98 8.68 -4.80
CA PRO A 97 -8.15 8.08 -4.15
C PRO A 97 -8.84 7.10 -5.10
N ASN A 98 -9.73 6.23 -4.62
CA ASN A 98 -10.59 5.43 -5.50
C ASN A 98 -11.88 6.17 -5.82
N TRP A 99 -11.96 6.81 -6.99
CA TRP A 99 -13.26 7.27 -7.50
C TRP A 99 -13.72 6.42 -8.67
N THR A 100 -15.04 6.35 -8.82
CA THR A 100 -15.65 5.72 -9.97
C THR A 100 -16.80 6.58 -10.48
N CYS A 101 -17.28 6.24 -11.66
CA CYS A 101 -18.57 6.72 -12.12
C CYS A 101 -19.66 6.07 -11.26
N ASN A 102 -20.03 6.70 -10.15
CA ASN A 102 -21.10 6.24 -9.27
C ASN A 102 -22.35 5.94 -10.11
N GLY A 103 -22.76 4.67 -10.14
CA GLY A 103 -23.93 4.23 -10.89
C GLY A 103 -25.20 4.94 -10.41
N ARG A 104 -26.18 5.06 -11.33
CA ARG A 104 -27.56 5.53 -11.09
C ARG A 104 -27.71 6.94 -10.45
N PRO A 105 -28.00 7.99 -11.25
CA PRO A 105 -28.20 9.36 -10.76
C PRO A 105 -29.33 9.52 -9.72
N ASP A 106 -30.22 8.55 -9.66
CA ASP A 106 -31.46 8.46 -8.87
C ASP A 106 -31.28 7.82 -7.48
N LEU A 107 -30.13 7.21 -7.20
CA LEU A 107 -29.83 6.68 -5.87
C LEU A 107 -29.53 7.82 -4.88
N ASP A 108 -30.04 7.71 -3.65
CA ASP A 108 -29.74 8.65 -2.56
C ASP A 108 -28.22 8.75 -2.28
N SER A 109 -27.78 9.80 -1.59
CA SER A 109 -26.35 10.01 -1.33
C SER A 109 -25.71 8.91 -0.47
N GLU A 110 -26.50 8.22 0.35
CA GLU A 110 -26.01 7.25 1.34
C GLU A 110 -25.82 5.84 0.76
N SER A 111 -26.66 5.44 -0.20
CA SER A 111 -26.56 4.20 -0.97
C SER A 111 -25.36 4.18 -1.91
N ARG A 112 -24.77 5.36 -2.19
CA ARG A 112 -23.51 5.48 -2.96
C ARG A 112 -22.27 5.30 -2.11
N LEU A 113 -22.38 5.36 -0.78
CA LEU A 113 -21.24 5.14 0.10
C LEU A 113 -20.72 3.72 -0.10
N GLY A 114 -19.41 3.59 -0.24
CA GLY A 114 -18.73 2.30 -0.40
C GLY A 114 -18.27 2.07 -1.82
N ILE A 115 -18.83 2.80 -2.78
CA ILE A 115 -18.40 2.79 -4.17
C ILE A 115 -17.06 3.51 -4.32
N THR A 116 -16.80 4.56 -3.55
CA THR A 116 -15.55 5.33 -3.62
C THR A 116 -14.88 5.37 -2.26
N THR A 117 -13.59 5.71 -2.23
CA THR A 117 -12.92 6.09 -0.98
C THR A 117 -13.68 7.25 -0.33
N ASP A 118 -13.92 7.17 0.97
CA ASP A 118 -14.67 8.18 1.70
C ASP A 118 -14.01 9.57 1.60
N LEU A 119 -14.82 10.60 1.36
CA LEU A 119 -14.33 11.98 1.22
C LEU A 119 -13.64 12.49 2.50
N ASN A 120 -14.23 12.18 3.66
CA ASN A 120 -13.72 12.61 4.95
C ASN A 120 -12.43 11.86 5.29
N PHE A 121 -12.30 10.60 4.84
CA PHE A 121 -11.08 9.83 5.01
C PHE A 121 -9.93 10.43 4.19
N ILE A 122 -10.17 10.74 2.90
CA ILE A 122 -9.15 11.38 2.05
C ILE A 122 -8.69 12.69 2.69
N GLU A 123 -9.64 13.53 3.10
CA GLU A 123 -9.34 14.83 3.68
C GLU A 123 -8.56 14.71 4.99
N GLY A 124 -9.04 13.89 5.92
CA GLY A 124 -8.38 13.66 7.20
C GLY A 124 -6.96 13.13 7.02
N TYR A 125 -6.80 12.13 6.16
CA TYR A 125 -5.49 11.53 5.88
C TYR A 125 -4.50 12.56 5.33
N LEU A 126 -4.87 13.27 4.26
CA LEU A 126 -3.97 14.23 3.62
C LEU A 126 -3.65 15.43 4.51
N ASN A 127 -4.61 15.90 5.32
CA ASN A 127 -4.33 16.94 6.32
C ASN A 127 -3.40 16.45 7.44
N GLY A 128 -3.49 15.18 7.82
CA GLY A 128 -2.53 14.55 8.73
C GLY A 128 -1.11 14.56 8.14
N VAL A 129 -0.95 14.20 6.87
CA VAL A 129 0.36 14.28 6.16
C VAL A 129 0.83 15.74 6.04
N LYS A 130 -0.06 16.68 5.75
CA LYS A 130 0.28 18.11 5.60
C LYS A 130 0.91 18.69 6.86
N ASN A 131 0.56 18.16 8.03
CA ASN A 131 1.12 18.59 9.31
C ASN A 131 2.55 18.10 9.56
N THR A 132 3.06 17.17 8.75
CA THR A 132 4.47 16.73 8.82
C THR A 132 5.39 17.58 7.95
N GLY A 133 4.87 18.46 7.09
CA GLY A 133 5.70 19.38 6.32
C GLY A 133 5.30 19.61 4.86
N PRO A 134 5.05 18.58 4.02
CA PRO A 134 4.82 18.80 2.59
C PRO A 134 3.54 19.60 2.35
N GLN A 135 3.59 20.54 1.40
CA GLN A 135 2.48 21.46 1.11
C GLN A 135 1.92 21.34 -0.32
N GLN A 136 2.58 20.61 -1.21
CA GLN A 136 2.18 20.47 -2.61
C GLN A 136 1.45 19.15 -2.84
N TYR A 137 0.11 19.18 -2.86
CA TYR A 137 -0.73 18.00 -3.04
C TYR A 137 -1.44 18.01 -4.39
N TYR A 138 -1.39 16.88 -5.09
CA TYR A 138 -2.00 16.69 -6.40
C TYR A 138 -2.91 15.47 -6.37
N LEU A 139 -4.22 15.69 -6.51
CA LEU A 139 -5.21 14.62 -6.61
C LEU A 139 -5.42 14.30 -8.08
N ARG A 140 -5.21 13.03 -8.45
CA ARG A 140 -5.34 12.57 -9.84
C ARG A 140 -6.26 11.38 -9.91
N GLU A 141 -7.26 11.50 -10.77
CA GLU A 141 -8.27 10.49 -11.03
C GLU A 141 -8.90 10.76 -12.40
N CYS A 142 -9.33 9.71 -13.10
CA CYS A 142 -9.93 9.81 -14.42
C CYS A 142 -11.44 9.54 -14.44
N ALA A 143 -11.98 9.05 -13.32
CA ALA A 143 -13.37 8.65 -13.24
C ALA A 143 -14.33 9.84 -13.15
N CYS A 144 -15.18 9.98 -14.18
CA CYS A 144 -16.31 10.92 -14.25
C CYS A 144 -16.03 12.34 -13.72
N PRO A 145 -15.07 13.10 -14.30
CA PRO A 145 -14.74 14.45 -13.85
C PRO A 145 -15.92 15.41 -13.77
N TYR A 146 -16.89 15.28 -14.69
CA TYR A 146 -18.13 16.05 -14.71
C TYR A 146 -19.02 15.87 -13.45
N ARG A 147 -18.72 14.91 -12.57
CA ARG A 147 -19.44 14.67 -11.30
C ARG A 147 -18.65 15.08 -10.06
N TRP A 148 -17.41 15.54 -10.18
CA TRP A 148 -16.55 15.81 -9.02
C TRP A 148 -17.12 16.90 -8.10
N GLU A 149 -17.75 17.93 -8.66
CA GLU A 149 -18.41 18.98 -7.88
C GLU A 149 -19.61 18.43 -7.11
N ALA A 150 -20.51 17.72 -7.78
CA ALA A 150 -21.70 17.12 -7.16
C ALA A 150 -21.37 16.06 -6.09
N ASN A 151 -20.22 15.40 -6.20
CA ASN A 151 -19.72 14.44 -5.20
C ASN A 151 -18.90 15.10 -4.07
N GLY A 152 -18.73 16.43 -4.09
CA GLY A 152 -18.00 17.19 -3.07
C GLY A 152 -16.48 17.17 -3.19
N TYR A 153 -15.92 16.55 -4.23
CA TYR A 153 -14.47 16.44 -4.43
C TYR A 153 -13.83 17.79 -4.73
N THR A 154 -14.47 18.61 -5.57
CA THR A 154 -13.99 19.96 -5.89
C THR A 154 -13.93 20.83 -4.64
N GLY A 155 -15.02 20.90 -3.86
CA GLY A 155 -15.05 21.70 -2.64
C GLY A 155 -14.10 21.19 -1.55
N MET A 156 -13.77 19.90 -1.54
CA MET A 156 -12.72 19.34 -0.66
C MET A 156 -11.33 19.72 -1.10
N ALA A 157 -11.04 19.65 -2.40
CA ALA A 157 -9.76 20.06 -2.93
C ALA A 157 -9.51 21.56 -2.70
N GLU A 158 -10.48 22.41 -3.01
CA GLU A 158 -10.37 23.87 -2.87
C GLU A 158 -10.09 24.32 -1.43
N ARG A 159 -10.88 23.82 -0.46
CA ARG A 159 -10.72 24.24 0.94
C ARG A 159 -9.40 23.80 1.57
N ASN A 160 -8.76 22.75 1.04
CA ASN A 160 -7.49 22.23 1.53
C ASN A 160 -6.28 22.66 0.70
N ASN A 161 -6.51 23.42 -0.38
CA ASN A 161 -5.50 23.80 -1.38
C ASN A 161 -4.82 22.57 -2.01
N PHE A 162 -5.63 21.59 -2.42
CA PHE A 162 -5.19 20.44 -3.19
C PHE A 162 -5.41 20.71 -4.69
N ASP A 163 -4.41 20.42 -5.52
CA ASP A 163 -4.53 20.54 -6.98
C ASP A 163 -5.36 19.35 -7.51
N LEU A 164 -6.61 19.63 -7.87
CA LEU A 164 -7.49 18.70 -8.57
C LEU A 164 -7.79 19.26 -9.97
N ARG A 165 -7.32 18.57 -11.01
CA ARG A 165 -7.53 18.96 -12.42
C ARG A 165 -7.99 17.78 -13.25
N ASP A 166 -8.93 18.01 -14.16
CA ASP A 166 -9.31 17.02 -15.17
C ASP A 166 -8.28 16.99 -16.30
N LEU A 167 -7.42 15.97 -16.27
CA LEU A 167 -6.41 15.69 -17.30
C LEU A 167 -6.75 14.41 -18.07
N SER A 168 -8.02 14.00 -18.05
CA SER A 168 -8.49 12.69 -18.52
C SER A 168 -9.65 12.76 -19.51
N SER A 169 -10.36 13.90 -19.60
CA SER A 169 -11.45 14.09 -20.58
C SER A 169 -10.98 14.56 -21.96
N LYS A 170 -9.79 15.16 -22.05
CA LYS A 170 -9.20 15.63 -23.32
C LYS A 170 -8.18 14.64 -23.86
N ASP A 171 -8.06 14.58 -25.18
CA ASP A 171 -7.00 13.79 -25.80
C ASP A 171 -5.63 14.44 -25.57
N TYR A 172 -4.56 13.63 -25.61
CA TYR A 172 -3.23 14.11 -25.19
C TYR A 172 -2.67 15.28 -26.02
N TRP A 173 -3.12 15.44 -27.27
CA TRP A 173 -2.72 16.55 -28.14
C TRP A 173 -3.50 17.85 -27.85
N ASP A 174 -4.56 17.79 -27.04
CA ASP A 174 -5.36 18.94 -26.60
C ASP A 174 -5.01 19.39 -25.16
N LEU A 175 -4.05 18.70 -24.52
CA LEU A 175 -3.53 19.02 -23.19
C LEU A 175 -2.24 19.86 -23.30
N GLY A 176 -1.90 20.57 -22.22
CA GLY A 176 -0.64 21.31 -22.15
C GLY A 176 0.58 20.37 -22.15
N PRO A 177 1.76 20.86 -22.55
CA PRO A 177 2.97 20.04 -22.64
C PRO A 177 3.38 19.39 -21.31
N ASP A 178 3.01 20.00 -20.17
CA ASP A 178 3.35 19.53 -18.82
C ASP A 178 2.18 18.83 -18.11
N ASP A 179 1.04 18.62 -18.78
CA ASP A 179 -0.14 18.00 -18.16
C ASP A 179 -0.03 16.47 -18.10
N LEU A 180 0.81 15.86 -18.94
CA LEU A 180 1.08 14.42 -18.91
C LEU A 180 2.58 14.13 -18.78
N VAL A 181 2.92 13.21 -17.88
CA VAL A 181 4.24 12.58 -17.81
C VAL A 181 4.18 11.28 -18.60
N PHE A 182 4.92 11.21 -19.70
CA PHE A 182 5.01 9.97 -20.47
C PHE A 182 6.13 9.07 -19.96
N LYS A 183 5.85 7.78 -19.80
CA LYS A 183 6.82 6.75 -19.42
C LYS A 183 6.89 5.70 -20.50
N GLU A 184 8.11 5.36 -20.95
CA GLU A 184 8.36 4.17 -21.74
C GLU A 184 8.13 2.93 -20.88
N ILE A 185 7.54 1.89 -21.45
CA ILE A 185 7.13 0.67 -20.77
C ILE A 185 7.61 -0.51 -21.62
N ASN A 186 8.39 -1.40 -21.01
CA ASN A 186 8.69 -2.70 -21.62
C ASN A 186 7.56 -3.68 -21.31
N GLY A 187 6.39 -3.41 -21.90
CA GLY A 187 5.14 -4.07 -21.57
C GLY A 187 4.63 -5.01 -22.66
N VAL A 188 3.63 -5.81 -22.29
CA VAL A 188 2.90 -6.71 -23.21
C VAL A 188 1.94 -5.92 -24.09
N VAL A 189 1.32 -4.88 -23.54
CA VAL A 189 0.30 -4.05 -24.21
C VAL A 189 0.84 -2.66 -24.51
N PHE A 190 1.47 -2.02 -23.54
CA PHE A 190 2.01 -0.67 -23.69
C PHE A 190 3.49 -0.68 -24.08
N LYS A 191 3.83 0.15 -25.07
CA LYS A 191 5.21 0.62 -25.30
C LYS A 191 5.51 1.87 -24.47
N LYS A 192 4.48 2.70 -24.28
CA LYS A 192 4.56 3.98 -23.59
C LYS A 192 3.16 4.36 -23.11
N ALA A 193 3.04 5.06 -21.99
CA ALA A 193 1.75 5.59 -21.54
C ALA A 193 1.89 6.99 -20.94
N GLY A 194 0.83 7.79 -21.07
CA GLY A 194 0.73 9.13 -20.50
C GLY A 194 0.03 9.12 -19.13
N TYR A 195 0.73 9.60 -18.11
CA TYR A 195 0.28 9.69 -16.72
C TYR A 195 -0.06 11.13 -16.37
N MET A 196 -1.15 11.39 -15.64
CA MET A 196 -1.56 12.76 -15.32
C MET A 196 -0.56 13.43 -14.39
N ALA A 197 0.08 14.51 -14.84
CA ALA A 197 1.18 15.14 -14.12
C ALA A 197 0.73 15.70 -12.74
N PRO A 198 1.53 15.55 -11.68
CA PRO A 198 2.93 15.10 -11.68
C PRO A 198 3.09 13.60 -11.36
N MET A 199 2.10 12.75 -11.67
CA MET A 199 2.24 11.31 -11.46
C MET A 199 3.44 10.75 -12.24
N ASN A 200 4.24 9.89 -11.61
CA ASN A 200 5.49 9.31 -12.14
C ASN A 200 6.61 10.31 -12.48
N ALA A 201 6.47 11.58 -12.13
CA ALA A 201 7.57 12.56 -12.23
C ALA A 201 8.66 12.26 -11.16
N PRO A 202 9.91 12.71 -11.39
CA PRO A 202 10.94 12.73 -10.35
C PRO A 202 10.49 13.55 -9.14
N ASP A 203 11.05 13.25 -7.97
CA ASP A 203 10.76 13.97 -6.70
C ASP A 203 9.26 14.04 -6.38
N THR A 204 8.60 12.88 -6.46
CA THR A 204 7.20 12.73 -6.05
C THR A 204 7.04 11.59 -5.05
N PHE A 205 6.04 11.74 -4.17
CA PHE A 205 5.62 10.71 -3.22
C PHE A 205 4.16 10.37 -3.48
N LEU A 206 3.89 9.14 -3.91
CA LEU A 206 2.52 8.69 -4.21
C LEU A 206 1.87 8.03 -3.00
N ILE A 207 0.79 8.63 -2.53
CA ILE A 207 -0.19 8.06 -1.59
C ILE A 207 -1.32 7.44 -2.41
N ASN A 208 -1.37 6.11 -2.44
CA ASN A 208 -2.40 5.35 -3.15
C ASN A 208 -3.48 4.91 -2.15
N ILE A 209 -4.68 5.50 -2.22
CA ILE A 209 -5.79 5.21 -1.29
C ILE A 209 -6.92 4.52 -2.06
N ALA A 210 -6.92 3.20 -2.01
CA ALA A 210 -7.98 2.37 -2.54
C ALA A 210 -9.20 2.31 -1.60
N LYS A 211 -10.30 1.75 -2.09
CA LYS A 211 -11.50 1.42 -1.31
C LYS A 211 -11.59 -0.09 -1.12
N PHE A 212 -11.93 -0.52 0.10
CA PHE A 212 -12.23 -1.91 0.42
C PHE A 212 -13.58 -2.33 -0.20
N LYS A 213 -13.59 -2.67 -1.49
CA LYS A 213 -14.82 -3.03 -2.19
C LYS A 213 -14.61 -4.12 -3.23
N ALA A 214 -15.64 -4.93 -3.42
CA ALA A 214 -15.72 -5.90 -4.50
C ALA A 214 -15.82 -5.22 -5.88
N HIS A 215 -15.42 -5.95 -6.90
CA HIS A 215 -15.45 -5.55 -8.30
C HIS A 215 -15.40 -6.80 -9.18
N GLN A 216 -15.81 -6.73 -10.46
CA GLN A 216 -15.62 -7.83 -11.43
C GLN A 216 -14.18 -8.33 -11.64
N MET A 217 -13.19 -7.70 -10.98
CA MET A 217 -11.76 -8.03 -11.04
C MET A 217 -11.27 -8.60 -9.69
N GLY A 218 -12.19 -8.93 -8.77
CA GLY A 218 -11.90 -9.38 -7.42
C GLY A 218 -12.26 -8.33 -6.38
N ILE A 219 -11.30 -7.97 -5.54
CA ILE A 219 -11.37 -6.77 -4.70
C ILE A 219 -10.60 -5.66 -5.39
N THR A 220 -11.06 -4.41 -5.23
CA THR A 220 -10.40 -3.28 -5.89
C THR A 220 -8.93 -3.19 -5.49
N GLY A 221 -8.61 -3.09 -4.20
CA GLY A 221 -7.22 -3.06 -3.75
C GLY A 221 -6.39 -1.90 -4.31
N ALA A 222 -5.14 -1.82 -3.87
CA ALA A 222 -4.14 -0.85 -4.25
C ALA A 222 -3.75 -0.93 -5.73
N ILE A 223 -3.54 -2.13 -6.29
CA ILE A 223 -3.04 -2.27 -7.67
C ILE A 223 -4.08 -1.74 -8.65
N LYS A 224 -5.32 -2.22 -8.60
CA LYS A 224 -6.39 -1.74 -9.51
C LYS A 224 -6.64 -0.25 -9.33
N ASN A 225 -6.48 0.29 -8.12
CA ASN A 225 -6.72 1.70 -7.86
C ASN A 225 -5.83 2.60 -8.74
N LEU A 226 -4.62 2.15 -9.06
CA LEU A 226 -3.69 2.91 -9.90
C LEU A 226 -4.14 3.05 -11.35
N GLN A 227 -5.15 2.30 -11.82
CA GLN A 227 -5.69 2.46 -13.18
C GLN A 227 -6.08 3.91 -13.51
N GLY A 228 -6.63 4.63 -12.53
CA GLY A 228 -7.20 5.96 -12.71
C GLY A 228 -6.17 7.11 -12.78
N ILE A 229 -4.87 6.83 -12.82
CA ILE A 229 -3.83 7.87 -12.83
C ILE A 229 -3.41 8.32 -14.24
N THR A 230 -3.90 7.65 -15.28
CA THR A 230 -3.48 7.88 -16.66
C THR A 230 -4.42 8.83 -17.41
N GLY A 231 -3.90 9.47 -18.46
CA GLY A 231 -4.68 10.37 -19.31
C GLY A 231 -5.78 9.64 -20.10
N ARG A 232 -6.50 10.39 -20.93
CA ARG A 232 -7.56 9.83 -21.79
C ARG A 232 -7.03 8.67 -22.63
N LYS A 233 -7.87 7.66 -22.85
CA LYS A 233 -7.59 6.42 -23.61
C LYS A 233 -6.55 5.48 -23.01
N PHE A 234 -5.58 5.99 -22.23
CA PHE A 234 -4.67 5.15 -21.46
C PHE A 234 -5.40 4.42 -20.32
N HIS A 235 -6.33 5.06 -19.62
CA HIS A 235 -6.99 4.48 -18.43
C HIS A 235 -8.05 3.39 -18.68
N MET A 236 -8.37 3.04 -19.93
CA MET A 236 -9.48 2.12 -20.26
C MET A 236 -9.13 0.64 -20.07
N PHE A 237 -8.42 0.29 -19.00
CA PHE A 237 -7.92 -1.07 -18.77
C PHE A 237 -9.06 -2.08 -18.66
N CYS A 238 -10.12 -1.72 -17.93
CA CYS A 238 -11.33 -2.53 -17.74
C CYS A 238 -12.37 -2.39 -18.85
N GLY A 239 -12.07 -1.68 -19.94
CA GLY A 239 -13.03 -1.30 -20.97
C GLY A 239 -13.53 -2.44 -21.87
N GLY A 240 -13.23 -3.71 -21.58
CA GLY A 240 -13.51 -4.87 -22.42
C GLY A 240 -12.34 -5.27 -23.32
N HIS A 241 -12.40 -6.48 -23.89
CA HIS A 241 -11.40 -7.01 -24.84
C HIS A 241 -11.61 -6.46 -26.26
N PHE A 242 -11.65 -5.13 -26.37
CA PHE A 242 -11.70 -4.44 -27.66
C PHE A 242 -10.30 -4.28 -28.24
N ASP A 243 -10.21 -4.44 -29.56
CA ASP A 243 -9.01 -4.10 -30.30
C ASP A 243 -8.84 -2.57 -30.35
N ILE A 244 -7.84 -2.07 -29.63
CA ILE A 244 -7.41 -0.67 -29.60
C ILE A 244 -7.18 -0.12 -31.01
N PHE A 245 -6.58 -0.90 -31.92
CA PHE A 245 -6.27 -0.43 -33.28
C PHE A 245 -7.52 -0.22 -34.14
N ARG A 246 -8.66 -0.78 -33.72
CA ARG A 246 -9.98 -0.57 -34.35
C ARG A 246 -10.82 0.49 -33.65
N SER A 247 -10.59 0.72 -32.36
CA SER A 247 -11.47 1.53 -31.52
C SER A 247 -10.90 2.91 -31.16
N TYR A 248 -9.59 3.11 -31.29
CA TYR A 248 -8.91 4.35 -30.94
C TYR A 248 -8.47 5.12 -32.19
N ASP A 249 -8.37 6.44 -32.05
CA ASP A 249 -7.73 7.31 -33.04
C ASP A 249 -6.29 6.82 -33.32
N LYS A 250 -5.88 6.83 -34.59
CA LYS A 250 -4.58 6.34 -35.05
C LYS A 250 -3.39 7.00 -34.35
N ARG A 251 -3.54 8.23 -33.86
CA ARG A 251 -2.49 8.93 -33.11
C ARG A 251 -2.12 8.23 -31.81
N TYR A 252 -3.03 7.44 -31.22
CA TYR A 252 -2.72 6.64 -30.04
C TYR A 252 -1.94 5.36 -30.35
N HIS A 253 -1.98 4.85 -31.59
CA HIS A 253 -1.45 3.53 -31.94
C HIS A 253 0.04 3.37 -31.65
N GLN A 254 0.80 4.47 -31.72
CA GLN A 254 2.23 4.50 -31.42
C GLN A 254 2.59 4.11 -29.98
N PHE A 255 1.63 4.20 -29.04
CA PHE A 255 1.86 3.92 -27.62
C PHE A 255 1.68 2.43 -27.25
N PHE A 256 1.19 1.61 -28.19
CA PHE A 256 0.85 0.21 -27.95
C PHE A 256 1.77 -0.74 -28.73
N GLN A 257 1.94 -1.95 -28.22
CA GLN A 257 2.61 -3.02 -28.96
C GLN A 257 1.77 -3.38 -30.19
N PRO A 258 2.35 -3.51 -31.39
CA PRO A 258 1.60 -3.70 -32.64
C PRO A 258 0.88 -5.06 -32.69
N ASP A 259 1.37 -6.03 -31.93
CA ASP A 259 0.96 -7.43 -31.87
C ASP A 259 0.37 -7.84 -30.52
N TYR A 260 0.05 -6.88 -29.63
CA TYR A 260 -0.38 -7.18 -28.26
C TYR A 260 -1.56 -8.15 -28.21
N MET A 261 -2.52 -8.08 -29.15
CA MET A 261 -3.67 -8.99 -29.18
C MET A 261 -3.28 -10.45 -29.46
N THR A 262 -2.18 -10.68 -30.19
CA THR A 262 -1.63 -12.03 -30.39
C THR A 262 -0.99 -12.50 -29.09
N HIS A 263 -0.13 -11.68 -28.48
CA HIS A 263 0.50 -12.00 -27.20
C HIS A 263 -0.52 -12.27 -26.08
N ILE A 264 -1.57 -11.46 -25.96
CA ILE A 264 -2.65 -11.69 -24.98
C ILE A 264 -3.29 -13.06 -25.17
N ARG A 265 -3.57 -13.49 -26.41
CA ARG A 265 -4.16 -14.82 -26.65
C ARG A 265 -3.19 -15.96 -26.33
N GLU A 266 -1.91 -15.77 -26.64
CA GLU A 266 -0.86 -16.75 -26.34
C GLU A 266 -0.65 -16.89 -24.84
N LEU A 267 -0.59 -15.77 -24.11
CA LEU A 267 -0.50 -15.75 -22.65
C LEU A 267 -1.74 -16.33 -22.00
N HIS A 268 -2.95 -15.96 -22.45
CA HIS A 268 -4.19 -16.55 -21.94
C HIS A 268 -4.19 -18.08 -22.09
N LYS A 269 -3.78 -18.60 -23.25
CA LYS A 269 -3.65 -20.03 -23.50
C LYS A 269 -2.61 -20.68 -22.59
N LYS A 270 -1.43 -20.06 -22.43
CA LYS A 270 -0.37 -20.52 -21.53
C LYS A 270 -0.89 -20.60 -20.09
N HIS A 271 -1.53 -19.55 -19.59
CA HIS A 271 -2.03 -19.48 -18.22
C HIS A 271 -3.18 -20.44 -17.92
N ILE A 272 -4.02 -20.78 -18.91
CA ILE A 272 -4.94 -21.92 -18.79
C ILE A 272 -4.17 -23.23 -18.63
N GLN A 273 -3.13 -23.45 -19.43
CA GLN A 273 -2.31 -24.68 -19.37
C GLN A 273 -1.53 -24.79 -18.06
N ASP A 274 -1.08 -23.67 -17.51
CA ASP A 274 -0.40 -23.59 -16.21
C ASP A 274 -1.38 -23.77 -15.03
N GLY A 275 -2.68 -23.81 -15.29
CA GLY A 275 -3.70 -24.02 -14.27
C GLY A 275 -3.95 -22.81 -13.37
N ILE A 276 -3.73 -21.58 -13.87
CA ILE A 276 -4.13 -20.37 -13.12
C ILE A 276 -5.64 -20.48 -12.82
N PRO A 277 -6.06 -20.38 -11.54
CA PRO A 277 -7.46 -20.58 -11.18
C PRO A 277 -8.41 -19.66 -11.92
N ARG A 278 -9.56 -20.21 -12.35
CA ARG A 278 -10.68 -19.50 -13.00
C ARG A 278 -10.35 -18.86 -14.36
N TRP A 279 -9.15 -19.09 -14.90
CA TRP A 279 -8.68 -18.45 -16.14
C TRP A 279 -9.31 -19.00 -17.42
N ASP A 280 -9.93 -20.16 -17.33
CA ASP A 280 -10.70 -20.87 -18.35
C ASP A 280 -12.18 -20.47 -18.41
N THR A 281 -12.64 -19.63 -17.47
CA THR A 281 -14.03 -19.15 -17.40
C THR A 281 -14.47 -18.42 -18.67
N LEU A 282 -15.73 -18.65 -19.04
CA LEU A 282 -16.34 -18.10 -20.24
C LEU A 282 -16.82 -16.66 -20.00
N MET A 283 -16.90 -15.89 -21.09
CA MET A 283 -17.42 -14.52 -21.03
C MET A 283 -18.95 -14.51 -20.90
N ASP A 284 -19.47 -14.09 -19.76
CA ASP A 284 -20.92 -13.92 -19.58
C ASP A 284 -21.53 -12.82 -20.48
N ARG A 285 -20.73 -11.81 -20.84
CA ARG A 285 -21.18 -10.66 -21.64
C ARG A 285 -20.08 -10.19 -22.58
N PRO A 286 -19.80 -10.87 -23.70
CA PRO A 286 -18.77 -10.45 -24.65
C PRO A 286 -18.92 -8.97 -25.06
N PRO A 287 -17.81 -8.20 -25.13
CA PRO A 287 -16.42 -8.57 -24.90
C PRO A 287 -15.94 -8.34 -23.44
N HIS A 288 -16.84 -8.43 -22.47
CA HIS A 288 -16.58 -8.28 -21.04
C HIS A 288 -16.75 -9.61 -20.29
N GLY A 289 -15.97 -9.79 -19.22
CA GLY A 289 -15.96 -11.01 -18.40
C GLY A 289 -15.13 -12.14 -19.02
N GLY A 290 -14.93 -13.22 -18.26
CA GLY A 290 -14.12 -14.38 -18.66
C GLY A 290 -12.61 -14.16 -18.60
N GLY A 291 -11.86 -15.27 -18.67
CA GLY A 291 -10.39 -15.24 -18.47
C GLY A 291 -9.62 -14.42 -19.50
N LEU A 292 -10.03 -14.40 -20.77
CA LEU A 292 -9.34 -13.62 -21.82
C LEU A 292 -9.45 -12.10 -21.58
N PHE A 293 -10.61 -11.64 -21.12
CA PHE A 293 -10.79 -10.25 -20.71
C PHE A 293 -9.91 -9.92 -19.50
N MET A 294 -9.84 -10.84 -18.54
CA MET A 294 -9.03 -10.67 -17.35
C MET A 294 -7.53 -10.66 -17.66
N GLU A 295 -7.06 -11.50 -18.60
CA GLU A 295 -5.68 -11.48 -19.11
C GLU A 295 -5.32 -10.10 -19.64
N GLN A 296 -6.14 -9.55 -20.53
CA GLN A 296 -5.85 -8.24 -21.08
C GLN A 296 -5.87 -7.15 -20.01
N TRP A 297 -6.79 -7.22 -19.04
CA TRP A 297 -6.82 -6.28 -17.92
C TRP A 297 -5.56 -6.39 -17.06
N VAL A 298 -5.16 -7.61 -16.67
CA VAL A 298 -3.95 -7.85 -15.85
C VAL A 298 -2.72 -7.33 -16.57
N GLN A 299 -2.53 -7.65 -17.85
CA GLN A 299 -1.33 -7.22 -18.58
C GLN A 299 -1.24 -5.69 -18.70
N ARG A 300 -2.37 -5.01 -18.94
CA ARG A 300 -2.43 -3.53 -18.94
C ARG A 300 -2.11 -2.94 -17.56
N MET A 301 -2.66 -3.55 -16.50
CA MET A 301 -2.39 -3.12 -15.13
C MET A 301 -0.92 -3.25 -14.78
N LEU A 302 -0.32 -4.41 -15.07
CA LEU A 302 1.07 -4.71 -14.71
C LEU A 302 2.08 -3.91 -15.55
N ASP A 303 1.77 -3.65 -16.82
CA ASP A 303 2.51 -2.69 -17.65
C ASP A 303 2.52 -1.29 -17.02
N SER A 304 1.36 -0.83 -16.55
CA SER A 304 1.25 0.50 -15.94
C SER A 304 1.96 0.56 -14.58
N TYR A 305 1.80 -0.49 -13.77
CA TYR A 305 2.39 -0.63 -12.43
C TYR A 305 3.92 -0.68 -12.49
N SER A 306 4.52 -1.36 -13.49
CA SER A 306 5.98 -1.55 -13.58
C SER A 306 6.77 -0.25 -13.69
N VAL A 307 6.12 0.89 -13.96
CA VAL A 307 6.75 2.21 -14.07
C VAL A 307 6.19 3.23 -13.08
N THR A 308 5.30 2.81 -12.16
CA THR A 308 4.65 3.67 -11.17
C THR A 308 5.17 3.37 -9.77
N PRO A 309 6.12 4.16 -9.25
CA PRO A 309 6.57 4.00 -7.87
C PRO A 309 5.49 4.49 -6.90
N THR A 310 5.10 3.63 -5.96
CA THR A 310 4.20 3.99 -4.86
C THR A 310 5.02 4.33 -3.62
N GLY A 311 4.67 5.42 -2.92
CA GLY A 311 5.24 5.72 -1.61
C GLY A 311 4.60 4.87 -0.52
N ILE A 312 3.26 4.86 -0.49
CA ILE A 312 2.46 4.02 0.41
C ILE A 312 1.14 3.61 -0.27
N ASN A 313 0.73 2.37 -0.03
CA ASN A 313 -0.52 1.78 -0.50
C ASN A 313 -1.46 1.56 0.68
N ILE A 314 -2.69 2.06 0.56
CA ILE A 314 -3.71 2.05 1.61
C ILE A 314 -5.01 1.54 1.00
N VAL A 315 -5.72 0.69 1.71
CA VAL A 315 -7.10 0.29 1.41
C VAL A 315 -7.94 0.80 2.57
N GLU A 316 -8.73 1.83 2.30
CA GLU A 316 -9.71 2.35 3.24
C GLU A 316 -10.87 1.35 3.33
N GLY A 317 -10.98 0.70 4.49
CA GLY A 317 -12.04 -0.25 4.79
C GLY A 317 -12.69 0.04 6.14
N ILE A 318 -12.92 1.31 6.47
CA ILE A 318 -13.80 1.66 7.60
C ILE A 318 -15.16 1.00 7.39
N TYR A 319 -15.62 1.06 6.14
CA TYR A 319 -16.69 0.23 5.65
C TYR A 319 -16.36 -0.28 4.25
N GLY A 320 -16.77 -1.51 3.95
CA GLY A 320 -16.62 -2.12 2.63
C GLY A 320 -17.93 -2.30 1.89
N LEU A 321 -17.87 -2.56 0.59
CA LEU A 321 -19.03 -2.77 -0.28
C LEU A 321 -18.87 -4.05 -1.10
N ASP A 322 -19.86 -4.93 -1.07
CA ASP A 322 -19.93 -6.08 -1.96
C ASP A 322 -20.61 -5.77 -3.31
N GLY A 323 -20.57 -6.73 -4.24
CA GLY A 323 -21.19 -6.63 -5.55
C GLY A 323 -20.20 -6.31 -6.67
N ASN A 324 -20.62 -5.43 -7.60
CA ASN A 324 -19.87 -5.16 -8.83
C ASN A 324 -18.92 -3.95 -8.74
N GLY A 325 -18.91 -3.25 -7.60
CA GLY A 325 -18.10 -2.05 -7.37
C GLY A 325 -18.71 -0.74 -7.91
N PHE A 326 -19.95 -0.78 -8.41
CA PHE A 326 -20.70 0.34 -8.99
C PHE A 326 -22.14 0.47 -8.45
N GLY A 327 -22.44 -0.20 -7.33
CA GLY A 327 -23.73 -0.14 -6.63
C GLY A 327 -24.61 -1.38 -6.80
N SER A 328 -24.42 -2.22 -7.82
CA SER A 328 -25.23 -3.44 -7.98
C SER A 328 -24.60 -4.66 -7.33
N GLY A 329 -25.41 -5.52 -6.72
CA GLY A 329 -24.92 -6.63 -5.92
C GLY A 329 -25.96 -7.74 -5.70
N PRO A 330 -25.68 -8.67 -4.77
CA PRO A 330 -26.52 -9.84 -4.51
C PRO A 330 -27.77 -9.54 -3.66
N HIS A 331 -27.94 -8.32 -3.15
CA HIS A 331 -29.03 -7.98 -2.22
C HIS A 331 -30.13 -7.27 -2.98
N ASP A 332 -31.04 -8.04 -3.58
CA ASP A 332 -32.14 -7.54 -4.43
C ASP A 332 -31.66 -6.66 -5.60
N GLY A 333 -30.49 -7.00 -6.14
CA GLY A 333 -29.86 -6.28 -7.25
C GLY A 333 -28.93 -5.14 -6.81
N GLU A 334 -28.84 -4.84 -5.52
CA GLU A 334 -28.01 -3.78 -4.94
C GLU A 334 -26.84 -4.37 -4.13
N GLY A 335 -25.76 -3.59 -4.03
CA GLY A 335 -24.61 -3.88 -3.18
C GLY A 335 -24.89 -3.46 -1.74
N ARG A 336 -24.26 -4.14 -0.78
CA ARG A 336 -24.42 -3.84 0.65
C ARG A 336 -23.12 -3.37 1.25
N THR A 337 -23.23 -2.33 2.07
CA THR A 337 -22.12 -1.82 2.88
C THR A 337 -22.01 -2.56 4.21
N TYR A 338 -20.78 -2.86 4.64
CA TYR A 338 -20.48 -3.49 5.93
C TYR A 338 -19.46 -2.64 6.68
N MET A 339 -19.67 -2.41 7.97
CA MET A 339 -18.67 -1.74 8.84
C MET A 339 -17.51 -2.70 9.13
N SER A 340 -16.53 -2.74 8.21
CA SER A 340 -15.36 -3.62 8.31
C SER A 340 -14.35 -3.10 9.33
N ASN A 341 -14.26 -1.77 9.51
CA ASN A 341 -13.37 -1.08 10.45
C ASN A 341 -11.89 -1.50 10.33
N ASN A 342 -11.43 -1.80 9.11
CA ASN A 342 -10.07 -2.23 8.79
C ASN A 342 -9.46 -1.28 7.76
N VAL A 343 -8.47 -0.48 8.16
CA VAL A 343 -7.61 0.26 7.22
C VAL A 343 -6.33 -0.55 7.04
N ILE A 344 -6.10 -1.02 5.81
CA ILE A 344 -5.00 -1.93 5.45
C ILE A 344 -3.94 -1.13 4.71
N PHE A 345 -2.67 -1.21 5.09
CA PHE A 345 -1.63 -0.42 4.42
C PHE A 345 -0.25 -1.09 4.42
N GLY A 346 0.60 -0.67 3.50
CA GLY A 346 1.96 -1.18 3.33
C GLY A 346 2.66 -0.52 2.14
N LYS A 347 3.96 -0.77 1.98
CA LYS A 347 4.72 -0.20 0.85
C LYS A 347 4.53 -0.99 -0.43
N ASP A 348 4.46 -2.32 -0.34
CA ASP A 348 4.26 -3.21 -1.49
C ASP A 348 2.76 -3.42 -1.78
N ALA A 349 2.33 -3.04 -2.99
CA ALA A 349 0.92 -3.11 -3.36
C ALA A 349 0.40 -4.55 -3.48
N PHE A 350 1.23 -5.50 -3.90
CA PHE A 350 0.85 -6.91 -4.00
C PHE A 350 0.54 -7.52 -2.65
N ARG A 351 1.43 -7.32 -1.66
CA ARG A 351 1.20 -7.79 -0.29
C ARG A 351 -0.05 -7.17 0.33
N VAL A 352 -0.23 -5.86 0.16
CA VAL A 352 -1.45 -5.16 0.61
C VAL A 352 -2.69 -5.79 -0.03
N ASP A 353 -2.67 -6.07 -1.33
CA ASP A 353 -3.82 -6.64 -2.02
C ASP A 353 -4.08 -8.09 -1.64
N ILE A 354 -3.05 -8.92 -1.46
CA ILE A 354 -3.19 -10.31 -1.00
C ILE A 354 -3.86 -10.35 0.38
N ILE A 355 -3.38 -9.55 1.34
CA ILE A 355 -4.01 -9.45 2.67
C ILE A 355 -5.42 -8.87 2.58
N THR A 356 -5.64 -7.90 1.69
CA THR A 356 -6.97 -7.33 1.45
C THR A 356 -7.96 -8.36 0.94
N HIS A 357 -7.58 -9.22 0.00
CA HIS A 357 -8.44 -10.29 -0.51
C HIS A 357 -8.73 -11.33 0.57
N TRP A 358 -7.73 -11.70 1.39
CA TRP A 358 -7.94 -12.57 2.54
C TRP A 358 -8.97 -11.98 3.51
N LEU A 359 -8.78 -10.72 3.94
CA LEU A 359 -9.69 -10.04 4.86
C LEU A 359 -11.08 -9.81 4.25
N ALA A 360 -11.21 -9.76 2.92
CA ALA A 360 -12.48 -9.69 2.20
C ALA A 360 -13.20 -11.05 2.07
N GLY A 361 -12.69 -12.12 2.70
CA GLY A 361 -13.35 -13.43 2.69
C GLY A 361 -12.92 -14.35 1.54
N HIS A 362 -11.96 -13.95 0.71
CA HIS A 362 -11.48 -14.78 -0.40
C HIS A 362 -10.19 -15.52 -0.07
N GLU A 363 -9.88 -16.55 -0.87
CA GLU A 363 -8.59 -17.24 -0.92
C GLU A 363 -7.70 -16.58 -1.99
N PRO A 364 -6.64 -15.83 -1.63
CA PRO A 364 -5.82 -15.08 -2.59
C PRO A 364 -5.24 -15.93 -3.72
N GLY A 365 -4.97 -17.22 -3.48
CA GLY A 365 -4.49 -18.14 -4.51
C GLY A 365 -5.42 -18.25 -5.73
N ASN A 366 -6.70 -17.90 -5.60
CA ASN A 366 -7.67 -17.96 -6.70
C ASN A 366 -7.65 -16.73 -7.64
N PHE A 367 -6.74 -15.77 -7.45
CA PHE A 367 -6.70 -14.53 -8.24
C PHE A 367 -5.51 -14.48 -9.19
N GLY A 368 -5.77 -14.56 -10.50
CA GLY A 368 -4.73 -14.60 -11.54
C GLY A 368 -3.81 -13.36 -11.56
N LEU A 369 -4.23 -12.22 -11.02
CA LEU A 369 -3.39 -11.04 -10.87
C LEU A 369 -2.09 -11.35 -10.10
N PHE A 370 -2.18 -12.13 -9.02
CA PHE A 370 -1.02 -12.41 -8.16
C PHE A 370 -0.05 -13.38 -8.83
N HIS A 371 -0.58 -14.42 -9.48
CA HIS A 371 0.21 -15.37 -10.29
C HIS A 371 0.99 -14.67 -11.40
N ILE A 372 0.32 -13.82 -12.18
CA ILE A 372 0.95 -13.14 -13.31
C ILE A 372 1.89 -12.02 -12.82
N GLY A 373 1.57 -11.38 -11.69
CA GLY A 373 2.47 -10.45 -11.02
C GLY A 373 3.81 -11.09 -10.65
N ILE A 374 3.77 -12.33 -10.15
CA ILE A 374 4.96 -13.14 -9.88
C ILE A 374 5.68 -13.53 -11.16
N GLU A 375 4.98 -14.03 -12.18
CA GLU A 375 5.59 -14.39 -13.47
C GLU A 375 6.39 -13.21 -14.05
N ARG A 376 5.87 -11.98 -13.89
CA ARG A 376 6.50 -10.74 -14.34
C ARG A 376 7.56 -10.18 -13.40
N GLY A 377 7.86 -10.85 -12.29
CA GLY A 377 8.85 -10.41 -11.30
C GLY A 377 8.45 -9.15 -10.53
N LEU A 378 7.16 -8.83 -10.47
CA LEU A 378 6.60 -7.68 -9.73
C LEU A 378 6.19 -8.05 -8.31
N SER A 379 6.09 -9.34 -8.02
CA SER A 379 5.85 -9.90 -6.69
C SER A 379 6.64 -11.20 -6.51
N ASP A 380 6.89 -11.56 -5.28
CA ASP A 380 7.61 -12.75 -4.84
C ASP A 380 6.84 -13.49 -3.73
N VAL A 381 5.55 -13.22 -3.59
CA VAL A 381 4.69 -13.83 -2.57
C VAL A 381 3.29 -14.07 -3.13
N LEU A 382 2.72 -15.22 -2.77
CA LEU A 382 1.35 -15.61 -3.11
C LEU A 382 0.57 -16.03 -1.87
N ASP A 383 1.22 -16.76 -0.97
CA ASP A 383 0.63 -17.21 0.29
C ASP A 383 0.47 -16.03 1.25
N PRO A 384 -0.77 -15.68 1.66
CA PRO A 384 -1.00 -14.58 2.59
C PRO A 384 -0.33 -14.81 3.96
N PHE A 385 -0.07 -16.06 4.36
CA PHE A 385 0.60 -16.39 5.61
C PHE A 385 2.13 -16.21 5.58
N ASP A 386 2.73 -16.00 4.40
CA ASP A 386 4.14 -15.59 4.28
C ASP A 386 4.35 -14.08 4.51
N ILE A 387 3.27 -13.31 4.57
CA ILE A 387 3.32 -11.86 4.72
C ILE A 387 3.30 -11.52 6.21
N PRO A 388 4.32 -10.81 6.75
CA PRO A 388 4.25 -10.30 8.11
C PRO A 388 3.10 -9.29 8.27
N VAL A 389 2.20 -9.58 9.21
CA VAL A 389 1.04 -8.71 9.50
C VAL A 389 1.16 -8.10 10.90
N TYR A 390 0.89 -6.79 10.99
CA TYR A 390 0.94 -6.04 12.23
C TYR A 390 -0.37 -5.29 12.46
N LEU A 391 -0.87 -5.31 13.71
CA LEU A 391 -1.84 -4.32 14.16
C LEU A 391 -1.12 -3.00 14.42
N TRP A 392 -1.59 -1.93 13.82
CA TRP A 392 -1.07 -0.58 13.99
C TRP A 392 -1.93 0.22 14.96
N LYS A 393 -1.35 0.65 16.07
CA LYS A 393 -2.04 1.45 17.08
C LYS A 393 -1.07 2.42 17.77
N ASP A 394 -1.44 3.70 17.78
CA ASP A 394 -0.73 4.75 18.52
C ASP A 394 0.77 4.82 18.14
N GLY A 395 1.06 4.72 16.84
CA GLY A 395 2.44 4.73 16.31
C GLY A 395 3.22 3.43 16.51
N LYS A 396 2.58 2.35 16.98
CA LYS A 396 3.23 1.07 17.28
C LYS A 396 2.69 -0.07 16.42
N ALA A 397 3.59 -0.86 15.85
CA ALA A 397 3.29 -2.11 15.17
C ALA A 397 3.37 -3.30 16.14
N LYS A 398 2.24 -3.98 16.34
CA LYS A 398 2.17 -5.25 17.08
C LYS A 398 1.99 -6.40 16.11
N LYS A 399 2.96 -7.31 16.03
CA LYS A 399 2.85 -8.49 15.17
C LYS A 399 1.66 -9.35 15.58
N VAL A 400 0.90 -9.84 14.60
CA VAL A 400 -0.25 -10.72 14.82
C VAL A 400 -0.28 -11.85 13.81
N LYS A 401 -1.02 -12.92 14.13
CA LYS A 401 -1.34 -13.97 13.16
C LYS A 401 -2.48 -13.51 12.27
N LEU A 402 -2.37 -13.73 10.96
CA LEU A 402 -3.36 -13.27 10.00
C LEU A 402 -4.77 -13.84 10.27
N ASP A 403 -4.85 -15.12 10.64
CA ASP A 403 -6.09 -15.83 10.98
C ASP A 403 -6.77 -15.34 12.27
N SER A 404 -6.07 -14.54 13.09
CA SER A 404 -6.67 -13.89 14.26
C SER A 404 -7.49 -12.65 13.92
N LEU A 405 -7.38 -12.14 12.69
CA LEU A 405 -8.08 -10.93 12.26
C LEU A 405 -9.49 -11.24 11.75
N LYS A 406 -10.44 -10.38 12.11
CA LYS A 406 -11.83 -10.50 11.64
C LYS A 406 -11.90 -10.23 10.13
N ARG A 407 -12.38 -11.22 9.39
CA ARG A 407 -12.71 -11.09 7.97
C ARG A 407 -14.08 -10.43 7.79
N THR A 408 -14.24 -9.66 6.72
CA THR A 408 -15.53 -9.12 6.27
C THR A 408 -15.77 -9.63 4.85
N PRO A 409 -16.52 -10.75 4.69
CA PRO A 409 -16.78 -11.32 3.38
C PRO A 409 -17.47 -10.33 2.44
N LEU A 410 -16.87 -10.05 1.28
CA LEU A 410 -17.44 -9.20 0.24
C LEU A 410 -17.67 -10.03 -1.02
N LEU A 411 -18.93 -10.37 -1.30
CA LEU A 411 -19.27 -11.11 -2.52
C LEU A 411 -18.88 -10.31 -3.77
N THR A 412 -18.29 -11.00 -4.74
CA THR A 412 -17.71 -10.36 -5.93
C THR A 412 -18.21 -11.03 -7.21
N GLY A 413 -18.20 -10.27 -8.31
CA GLY A 413 -18.51 -10.76 -9.66
C GLY A 413 -17.30 -11.30 -10.41
N TYR A 414 -16.24 -11.68 -9.70
CA TYR A 414 -14.96 -12.08 -10.29
C TYR A 414 -15.04 -13.48 -10.89
N LEU A 415 -14.86 -13.60 -12.21
CA LEU A 415 -14.67 -14.87 -12.93
C LEU A 415 -15.45 -16.06 -12.33
N ARG A 416 -16.79 -15.95 -12.35
CA ARG A 416 -17.64 -17.05 -11.90
C ARG A 416 -17.35 -18.31 -12.72
N LYS A 417 -17.32 -19.46 -12.07
CA LYS A 417 -17.19 -20.76 -12.74
C LYS A 417 -18.48 -21.06 -13.52
N ASN A 418 -18.39 -20.97 -14.83
CA ASN A 418 -19.51 -21.13 -15.78
C ASN A 418 -19.14 -22.06 -16.96
N ASN A 419 -18.11 -22.86 -16.78
CA ASN A 419 -17.58 -23.83 -17.73
C ASN A 419 -17.61 -25.25 -17.13
N ASP A 420 -17.38 -26.27 -17.96
CA ASP A 420 -17.22 -27.67 -17.52
C ASP A 420 -18.34 -28.20 -16.59
N GLY A 421 -19.57 -27.74 -16.81
CA GLY A 421 -20.74 -28.13 -16.04
C GLY A 421 -20.94 -27.38 -14.72
N HIS A 422 -20.07 -26.42 -14.40
CA HIS A 422 -20.25 -25.50 -13.29
C HIS A 422 -21.22 -24.37 -13.65
N ASP A 423 -22.02 -23.94 -12.65
CA ASP A 423 -22.89 -22.77 -12.71
C ASP A 423 -22.85 -22.06 -11.35
N GLU A 424 -21.74 -21.38 -11.08
CA GLU A 424 -21.55 -20.59 -9.86
C GLU A 424 -22.39 -19.31 -9.92
N ASP A 425 -22.91 -18.91 -8.76
CA ASP A 425 -23.64 -17.66 -8.62
C ASP A 425 -22.81 -16.47 -9.11
N LYS A 426 -23.49 -15.51 -9.75
CA LYS A 426 -22.85 -14.31 -10.28
C LYS A 426 -22.02 -13.57 -9.22
N TYR A 427 -22.52 -13.52 -7.98
CA TYR A 427 -21.82 -12.92 -6.85
C TYR A 427 -21.48 -14.02 -5.85
N HIS A 428 -20.20 -14.28 -5.64
CA HIS A 428 -19.71 -15.38 -4.83
C HIS A 428 -18.43 -14.98 -4.09
N LEU A 429 -17.94 -15.86 -3.22
CA LEU A 429 -16.58 -15.78 -2.67
C LEU A 429 -15.69 -16.73 -3.48
N CYS A 430 -14.50 -16.26 -3.87
CA CYS A 430 -13.46 -17.14 -4.40
C CYS A 430 -12.67 -17.77 -3.24
N ASP A 431 -13.33 -18.59 -2.43
CA ASP A 431 -12.82 -19.15 -1.18
C ASP A 431 -12.45 -20.64 -1.27
N GLU A 432 -12.36 -21.18 -2.49
CA GLU A 432 -11.92 -22.55 -2.69
C GLU A 432 -10.49 -22.74 -2.16
N PRO A 433 -10.21 -23.81 -1.40
CA PRO A 433 -8.87 -24.07 -0.87
C PRO A 433 -7.82 -24.07 -1.97
N PHE A 434 -6.70 -23.38 -1.72
CA PHE A 434 -5.58 -23.31 -2.65
C PHE A 434 -4.33 -23.99 -2.06
N ASP A 435 -3.65 -24.81 -2.87
CA ASP A 435 -2.42 -25.49 -2.45
C ASP A 435 -1.19 -24.61 -2.69
N TYR A 436 -0.79 -23.90 -1.64
CA TYR A 436 0.42 -23.09 -1.61
C TYR A 436 1.73 -23.90 -1.59
N SER A 437 1.70 -25.23 -1.40
CA SER A 437 2.94 -26.01 -1.34
C SER A 437 3.70 -26.01 -2.67
N SER A 438 2.96 -26.01 -3.79
CA SER A 438 3.48 -25.85 -5.15
C SER A 438 4.27 -24.54 -5.33
N TRP A 439 3.89 -23.50 -4.59
CA TRP A 439 4.60 -22.22 -4.55
C TRP A 439 5.88 -22.29 -3.70
N LYS A 440 5.83 -22.97 -2.54
CA LYS A 440 6.97 -23.08 -1.62
C LYS A 440 8.18 -23.80 -2.22
N THR A 441 7.99 -24.63 -3.25
CA THR A 441 9.10 -25.27 -3.98
C THR A 441 9.97 -24.31 -4.80
N SER A 442 9.47 -23.10 -5.12
CA SER A 442 10.21 -22.04 -5.82
C SER A 442 10.48 -20.80 -4.96
N GLY A 443 9.82 -20.67 -3.81
CA GLY A 443 9.91 -19.52 -2.92
C GLY A 443 11.15 -19.54 -2.02
N LYS A 444 11.72 -18.36 -1.75
CA LYS A 444 12.70 -18.21 -0.65
C LYS A 444 11.94 -18.28 0.67
N VAL A 445 12.03 -19.40 1.37
CA VAL A 445 11.62 -19.47 2.77
C VAL A 445 12.46 -18.46 3.54
N VAL A 446 11.81 -17.45 4.14
CA VAL A 446 12.46 -16.48 5.01
C VAL A 446 13.09 -17.27 6.15
N ARG A 447 14.42 -17.35 6.15
CA ARG A 447 15.17 -17.94 7.25
C ARG A 447 14.90 -17.12 8.50
N HIS A 448 14.79 -17.80 9.63
CA HIS A 448 14.77 -17.16 10.94
C HIS A 448 16.04 -16.31 11.08
N ASP A 449 15.85 -14.99 11.14
CA ASP A 449 16.92 -14.02 11.31
C ASP A 449 17.63 -14.31 12.64
N GLU A 450 18.96 -14.15 12.69
CA GLU A 450 19.69 -14.21 13.95
C GLU A 450 19.10 -13.20 14.95
N PRO A 451 19.07 -13.54 16.24
CA PRO A 451 18.61 -12.61 17.25
C PRO A 451 19.41 -11.31 17.20
N SER A 452 18.72 -10.18 17.12
CA SER A 452 19.38 -8.89 16.96
C SER A 452 18.49 -7.72 17.40
N ILE A 453 19.14 -6.60 17.70
CA ILE A 453 18.49 -5.31 17.96
C ILE A 453 19.15 -4.21 17.13
N ARG A 454 18.36 -3.28 16.60
CA ARG A 454 18.87 -2.09 15.90
C ARG A 454 17.96 -0.89 16.06
N ALA A 455 18.52 0.32 16.18
CA ALA A 455 17.75 1.54 15.96
C ALA A 455 17.35 1.68 14.50
N LEU A 456 16.12 2.14 14.29
CA LEU A 456 15.60 2.52 12.97
C LEU A 456 15.52 4.05 12.82
N GLY A 457 15.18 4.77 13.90
CA GLY A 457 14.99 6.22 13.87
C GLY A 457 14.11 6.69 15.03
N THR A 458 13.35 7.76 14.81
CA THR A 458 12.36 8.27 15.77
C THR A 458 10.95 8.26 15.20
N ASP A 459 9.94 8.14 16.06
CA ASP A 459 8.53 8.26 15.69
C ASP A 459 8.09 9.74 15.62
N ALA A 460 6.80 9.98 15.37
CA ALA A 460 6.22 11.33 15.28
C ALA A 460 6.25 12.11 16.61
N ASN A 461 6.57 11.45 17.74
CA ASN A 461 6.71 12.05 19.06
C ASN A 461 8.17 12.07 19.54
N ASP A 462 9.12 11.95 18.59
CA ASP A 462 10.57 11.91 18.85
C ASP A 462 11.03 10.75 19.75
N LYS A 463 10.23 9.69 19.88
CA LYS A 463 10.61 8.49 20.63
C LYS A 463 11.47 7.59 19.77
N VAL A 464 12.49 6.97 20.37
CA VAL A 464 13.42 6.11 19.65
C VAL A 464 12.73 4.80 19.27
N VAL A 465 12.71 4.52 17.97
CA VAL A 465 12.15 3.31 17.38
C VAL A 465 13.28 2.34 17.09
N MET A 466 13.14 1.12 17.61
CA MET A 466 14.05 0.01 17.43
C MET A 466 13.31 -1.19 16.82
N GLU A 467 14.08 -2.04 16.16
CA GLU A 467 13.66 -3.35 15.68
C GLU A 467 14.36 -4.40 16.53
N VAL A 468 13.59 -5.39 17.00
CA VAL A 468 14.10 -6.61 17.60
C VAL A 468 13.73 -7.79 16.72
N SER A 469 14.73 -8.60 16.36
CA SER A 469 14.55 -9.87 15.67
C SER A 469 14.50 -11.01 16.67
N VAL A 470 13.44 -11.81 16.60
CA VAL A 470 13.15 -12.92 17.51
C VAL A 470 13.10 -14.22 16.68
N PRO A 471 14.08 -15.14 16.80
CA PRO A 471 14.12 -16.33 15.93
C PRO A 471 13.08 -17.39 16.33
N GLU A 472 12.78 -17.51 17.62
CA GLU A 472 11.89 -18.51 18.21
C GLU A 472 10.93 -17.86 19.19
N LYS A 473 9.79 -18.50 19.44
CA LYS A 473 8.76 -17.93 20.31
C LYS A 473 9.21 -17.87 21.77
N GLY A 474 9.18 -16.68 22.38
CA GLY A 474 9.30 -16.56 23.84
C GLY A 474 9.50 -15.14 24.34
N ASP A 475 9.97 -15.04 25.58
CA ASP A 475 10.02 -13.80 26.33
C ASP A 475 11.34 -13.07 26.06
N VAL A 476 11.24 -11.76 25.83
CA VAL A 476 12.37 -10.91 25.49
C VAL A 476 12.43 -9.70 26.42
N TYR A 477 13.61 -9.47 26.99
CA TYR A 477 13.95 -8.31 27.79
C TYR A 477 14.88 -7.41 26.98
N VAL A 478 14.52 -6.14 26.84
CA VAL A 478 15.42 -5.11 26.29
C VAL A 478 15.86 -4.21 27.42
N ASP A 479 17.09 -4.39 27.87
CA ASP A 479 17.78 -3.56 28.85
C ASP A 479 18.50 -2.43 28.16
N ILE A 480 18.31 -1.20 28.64
CA ILE A 480 19.03 -0.02 28.18
C ILE A 480 19.86 0.51 29.34
N LEU A 481 21.18 0.48 29.17
CA LEU A 481 22.15 0.92 30.16
C LEU A 481 22.75 2.24 29.72
N ASN A 482 22.99 3.15 30.65
CA ASN A 482 23.78 4.34 30.36
C ASN A 482 25.28 4.00 30.24
N ARG A 483 26.10 4.99 29.85
CA ARG A 483 27.57 4.87 29.79
C ARG A 483 28.29 4.39 31.08
N HIS A 484 27.59 4.33 32.22
CA HIS A 484 28.12 3.85 33.49
C HIS A 484 27.70 2.40 33.77
N GLY A 485 26.99 1.74 32.85
CA GLY A 485 26.43 0.40 33.03
C GLY A 485 25.18 0.39 33.91
N GLU A 486 24.57 1.54 34.21
CA GLU A 486 23.37 1.60 35.04
C GLU A 486 22.13 1.39 34.16
N LEU A 487 21.26 0.45 34.54
CA LEU A 487 19.98 0.22 33.88
C LEU A 487 19.09 1.46 34.01
N VAL A 488 18.82 2.13 32.89
CA VAL A 488 17.96 3.32 32.83
C VAL A 488 16.57 3.01 32.29
N TRP A 489 16.41 1.90 31.58
CA TRP A 489 15.13 1.43 31.08
C TRP A 489 15.15 -0.08 30.84
N ARG A 490 14.00 -0.73 31.06
CA ARG A 490 13.76 -2.13 30.72
C ARG A 490 12.42 -2.24 30.04
N MET A 491 12.40 -2.83 28.84
CA MET A 491 11.17 -3.33 28.24
C MET A 491 11.10 -4.84 28.43
N GLU A 492 9.98 -5.33 28.91
CA GLU A 492 9.65 -6.75 28.97
C GLU A 492 8.53 -7.02 27.96
N ALA A 493 8.73 -8.00 27.08
CA ALA A 493 7.75 -8.41 26.10
C ALA A 493 7.60 -9.94 26.14
N ASP A 494 6.48 -10.38 26.69
CA ASP A 494 6.19 -11.81 26.88
C ASP A 494 5.62 -12.42 25.61
N GLY A 495 6.06 -13.65 25.30
CA GLY A 495 5.48 -14.51 24.28
C GLY A 495 5.55 -13.97 22.85
N LEU A 496 6.61 -13.24 22.50
CA LEU A 496 6.81 -12.74 21.13
C LEU A 496 6.91 -13.92 20.16
N GLU A 497 6.11 -13.90 19.10
CA GLU A 497 6.19 -14.88 18.01
C GLU A 497 7.46 -14.65 17.16
N PRO A 498 7.97 -15.66 16.44
CA PRO A 498 9.14 -15.51 15.58
C PRO A 498 9.01 -14.37 14.56
N GLY A 499 10.07 -13.60 14.34
CA GLY A 499 10.22 -12.53 13.35
C GLY A 499 10.59 -11.18 13.96
N LYS A 500 10.31 -10.10 13.23
CA LYS A 500 10.69 -8.74 13.60
C LYS A 500 9.59 -8.04 14.40
N HIS A 501 10.00 -7.27 15.40
CA HIS A 501 9.09 -6.56 16.32
C HIS A 501 9.54 -5.13 16.52
N GLN A 502 8.58 -4.21 16.58
CA GLN A 502 8.84 -2.82 16.93
C GLN A 502 8.98 -2.68 18.45
N VAL A 503 10.05 -2.02 18.86
CA VAL A 503 10.26 -1.57 20.24
C VAL A 503 10.38 -0.06 20.25
N VAL A 504 9.64 0.60 21.15
CA VAL A 504 9.69 2.07 21.29
C VAL A 504 10.21 2.39 22.68
N TRP A 505 11.32 3.12 22.73
CA TRP A 505 11.85 3.64 23.98
C TRP A 505 11.31 5.05 24.23
N ASP A 506 10.52 5.19 25.31
CA ASP A 506 9.86 6.41 25.75
C ASP A 506 10.40 6.98 27.07
N GLY A 507 11.51 6.43 27.58
CA GLY A 507 12.19 6.93 28.78
C GLY A 507 12.92 8.26 28.53
N PHE A 508 13.49 8.85 29.58
CA PHE A 508 14.33 10.06 29.48
C PHE A 508 15.60 9.77 28.67
N SER A 509 15.53 9.87 27.35
CA SER A 509 16.67 9.87 26.45
C SER A 509 17.40 11.21 26.61
N GLN A 510 18.36 11.29 27.54
CA GLN A 510 19.33 12.37 27.45
C GLN A 510 20.29 12.07 26.30
N PRO A 511 20.81 13.07 25.58
CA PRO A 511 21.90 12.84 24.64
C PRO A 511 23.04 12.07 25.31
N GLY A 512 23.40 10.92 24.75
CA GLY A 512 24.28 9.99 25.43
C GLY A 512 24.60 8.72 24.64
N LEU A 513 25.60 8.02 25.14
CA LEU A 513 25.92 6.67 24.73
C LEU A 513 25.16 5.70 25.63
N TYR A 514 24.48 4.74 25.01
CA TYR A 514 23.70 3.73 25.68
C TYR A 514 24.04 2.34 25.14
N ASP A 515 24.18 1.38 26.05
CA ASP A 515 24.34 -0.01 25.70
C ASP A 515 22.98 -0.68 25.77
N ILE A 516 22.57 -1.33 24.69
CA ILE A 516 21.29 -2.01 24.61
C ILE A 516 21.53 -3.50 24.56
N TYR A 517 20.96 -4.21 25.54
CA TYR A 517 21.04 -5.65 25.65
C TYR A 517 19.67 -6.25 25.43
N VAL A 518 19.61 -7.24 24.57
CA VAL A 518 18.44 -8.10 24.45
C VAL A 518 18.77 -9.44 25.09
N LYS A 519 17.98 -9.81 26.10
CA LYS A 519 18.09 -11.07 26.84
C LYS A 519 16.81 -11.85 26.71
N GLY A 520 16.91 -13.16 26.51
CA GLY A 520 15.75 -14.05 26.44
C GLY A 520 16.08 -15.33 25.69
N MET A 521 15.46 -16.45 26.08
CA MET A 521 15.55 -17.73 25.35
C MET A 521 16.96 -18.26 25.03
N GLY A 522 17.95 -17.99 25.89
CA GLY A 522 19.30 -18.58 25.76
C GLY A 522 20.23 -17.88 24.75
N TRP A 523 19.89 -16.66 24.32
CA TRP A 523 20.77 -15.81 23.52
C TRP A 523 20.85 -14.40 24.12
N ASP A 524 22.02 -13.78 23.97
CA ASP A 524 22.30 -12.40 24.37
C ASP A 524 22.74 -11.63 23.11
N ALA A 525 22.00 -10.58 22.73
CA ALA A 525 22.44 -9.64 21.71
C ALA A 525 22.78 -8.29 22.35
N GLU A 526 23.98 -7.78 22.11
CA GLU A 526 24.46 -6.50 22.64
C GLU A 526 24.73 -5.52 21.49
N ARG A 527 24.29 -4.28 21.67
CA ARG A 527 24.60 -3.19 20.73
C ARG A 527 24.81 -1.88 21.45
N GLU A 528 25.95 -1.27 21.19
CA GLU A 528 26.25 0.10 21.61
C GLU A 528 25.57 1.09 20.65
N MET A 529 24.81 2.03 21.20
CA MET A 529 23.99 2.97 20.45
C MET A 529 24.18 4.40 20.96
N VAL A 530 24.46 5.32 20.03
CA VAL A 530 24.54 6.76 20.33
C VAL A 530 23.18 7.39 20.07
N ILE A 531 22.63 8.04 21.09
CA ILE A 531 21.34 8.76 20.99
C ILE A 531 21.60 10.25 21.02
N TYR A 532 21.11 10.90 19.97
CA TYR A 532 21.07 12.35 19.85
C TYR A 532 19.59 12.73 19.90
N THR A 533 19.17 13.46 20.96
CA THR A 533 17.87 14.14 20.94
C THR A 533 17.97 15.45 20.21
#